data_AF-A0A229R753-F1
#
_entry.id   AF-A0A229R753-F1
#
_cell.length_a   1.000
_cell.length_b   1.000
_cell.length_c   1.000
_cell.angle_alpha   90.00
_cell.angle_beta   90.00
_cell.angle_gamma   90.00
#
_symmetry.space_group_name_H-M   'P 1'
#
loop_
_entity.id
_entity.type
_entity.pdbx_description
1 polymer ?
#
loop_
_entity_poly.entity_id
_entity_poly.type
_entity_poly.pdbx_seq_one_letter_code
_entity_poly.pdbx_strand_id
1 'polypeptide(L)'
;MVLPHVAAFNLPAVPRARAALARALHDDDPVAALKSLARGLGAPLRLSELGVRESDLRAVIDEVLTGPYANPRPVGRAELEQLLAEAL
;
A
#
# COMPACT_ATOMS: atom_id res chain seq x y z
N MET A 1 0.59 6.47 3.69
CA MET A 1 1.10 5.37 4.54
C MET A 1 0.91 4.07 3.81
N VAL A 2 2.00 3.32 3.65
CA VAL A 2 2.17 2.27 2.64
C VAL A 2 1.13 1.15 2.71
N LEU A 3 0.74 0.69 3.90
CA LEU A 3 -0.10 -0.51 4.07
C LEU A 3 -1.47 -0.42 3.35
N PRO A 4 -2.32 0.61 3.56
CA PRO A 4 -3.56 0.74 2.79
C PRO A 4 -3.38 0.80 1.26
N HIS A 5 -2.31 1.39 0.75
CA HIS A 5 -2.06 1.46 -0.70
C HIS A 5 -1.60 0.12 -1.25
N VAL A 6 -0.70 -0.59 -0.55
CA VAL A 6 -0.30 -1.96 -0.90
C VAL A 6 -1.50 -2.91 -0.85
N ALA A 7 -2.36 -2.78 0.16
CA ALA A 7 -3.60 -3.54 0.25
C ALA A 7 -4.52 -3.24 -0.94
N ALA A 8 -4.73 -1.96 -1.28
CA ALA A 8 -5.54 -1.58 -2.45
C ALA A 8 -4.99 -2.15 -3.76
N PHE A 9 -3.67 -2.17 -3.93
CA PHE A 9 -3.01 -2.71 -5.11
C PHE A 9 -3.14 -4.24 -5.24
N ASN A 10 -2.97 -4.97 -4.12
CA ASN A 10 -2.90 -6.43 -4.10
C ASN A 10 -4.25 -7.12 -3.93
N LEU A 11 -5.18 -6.56 -3.15
CA LEU A 11 -6.45 -7.22 -2.79
C LEU A 11 -7.30 -7.69 -3.99
N PRO A 12 -7.35 -6.98 -5.14
CA PRO A 12 -8.04 -7.48 -6.32
C PRO A 12 -7.50 -8.82 -6.83
N ALA A 13 -6.20 -9.10 -6.64
CA ALA A 13 -5.56 -10.36 -7.04
C ALA A 13 -5.69 -11.48 -5.98
N VAL A 14 -6.18 -11.17 -4.76
CA VAL A 14 -6.29 -12.15 -3.66
C VAL A 14 -7.67 -12.15 -2.99
N PRO A 15 -8.74 -12.63 -3.66
CA PRO A 15 -10.11 -12.58 -3.15
C PRO A 15 -10.30 -13.25 -1.77
N ARG A 16 -9.57 -14.35 -1.51
CA ARG A 16 -9.59 -15.04 -0.21
C ARG A 16 -9.03 -14.18 0.92
N ALA A 17 -7.93 -13.47 0.67
CA ALA A 17 -7.35 -12.55 1.65
C ALA A 17 -8.25 -11.33 1.87
N ARG A 18 -8.87 -10.81 0.80
CA ARG A 18 -9.87 -9.75 0.90
C ARG A 18 -11.04 -10.15 1.81
N ALA A 19 -11.60 -11.35 1.61
CA ALA A 19 -12.68 -11.85 2.46
C ALA A 19 -12.24 -12.08 3.91
N ALA A 20 -11.01 -12.54 4.14
CA ALA A 20 -10.46 -12.70 5.50
C ALA A 20 -10.31 -11.34 6.21
N LEU A 21 -9.78 -10.33 5.51
CA LEU A 21 -9.65 -8.97 6.04
C LEU A 21 -11.00 -8.34 6.31
N ALA A 22 -11.97 -8.48 5.40
CA ALA A 22 -13.31 -7.94 5.59
C ALA A 22 -13.98 -8.48 6.87
N ARG A 23 -13.86 -9.79 7.14
CA ARG A 23 -14.34 -10.38 8.39
C ARG A 23 -13.61 -9.85 9.63
N ALA A 24 -12.29 -9.71 9.55
CA ALA A 24 -11.47 -9.28 10.67
C ALA A 24 -11.67 -7.79 11.02
N LEU A 25 -11.96 -6.96 10.01
CA LEU A 25 -12.18 -5.53 10.14
C LEU A 25 -13.66 -5.16 10.34
N HIS A 26 -14.57 -6.14 10.26
CA HIS A 26 -16.02 -5.94 10.31
C HIS A 26 -16.51 -4.91 9.27
N ASP A 27 -15.92 -4.94 8.06
CA ASP A 27 -16.19 -3.98 6.98
C ASP A 27 -16.03 -4.67 5.61
N ASP A 28 -16.93 -4.41 4.67
CA ASP A 28 -16.89 -4.97 3.31
C ASP A 28 -15.84 -4.29 2.42
N ASP A 29 -15.35 -3.11 2.83
CA ASP A 29 -14.20 -2.43 2.25
C ASP A 29 -13.00 -2.45 3.23
N PRO A 30 -12.17 -3.51 3.19
CA PRO A 30 -11.02 -3.63 4.07
C PRO A 30 -9.97 -2.51 3.84
N VAL A 31 -9.92 -1.90 2.65
CA VAL A 31 -8.99 -0.80 2.39
C VAL A 31 -9.46 0.45 3.12
N ALA A 32 -10.75 0.78 3.02
CA ALA A 32 -11.34 1.91 3.74
C ALA A 32 -11.22 1.73 5.26
N ALA A 33 -11.50 0.52 5.77
CA ALA A 33 -11.37 0.22 7.19
C ALA A 33 -9.92 0.39 7.70
N LEU A 34 -8.91 -0.07 6.93
CA LEU A 34 -7.50 0.16 7.28
C LEU A 34 -7.13 1.66 7.30
N LYS A 35 -7.64 2.45 6.34
CA LYS A 35 -7.43 3.91 6.33
C LYS A 35 -8.09 4.60 7.53
N SER A 36 -9.30 4.17 7.89
CA SER A 36 -10.05 4.69 9.04
C SER A 36 -9.34 4.37 10.35
N LEU A 37 -8.88 3.13 10.52
CA LEU A 37 -8.12 2.68 11.68
C LEU A 37 -6.82 3.49 11.85
N ALA A 38 -6.04 3.62 10.78
CA ALA A 38 -4.82 4.42 10.77
C ALA A 38 -5.07 5.87 11.25
N ARG A 39 -6.15 6.49 10.74
CA ARG A 39 -6.54 7.85 11.13
C ARG A 39 -6.94 7.92 12.60
N GLY A 40 -7.71 6.94 13.09
CA GLY A 40 -8.15 6.88 14.49
C GLY A 40 -6.99 6.70 15.48
N LEU A 41 -5.91 6.07 15.05
CA LEU A 41 -4.68 5.90 15.84
C LEU A 41 -3.73 7.10 15.76
N GLY A 42 -4.05 8.13 14.99
CA GLY A 42 -3.16 9.26 14.75
C GLY A 42 -1.90 8.88 13.97
N ALA A 43 -1.92 7.75 13.26
CA ALA A 43 -0.81 7.34 12.41
C ALA A 43 -0.75 8.25 11.18
N PRO A 44 0.47 8.56 10.67
CA PRO A 44 0.60 9.28 9.42
C PRO A 44 -0.12 8.51 8.31
N LEU A 45 -0.86 9.22 7.46
CA LEU A 45 -1.61 8.70 6.34
C LEU A 45 -0.87 8.89 5.02
N ARG A 46 0.23 9.63 5.00
CA ARG A 46 1.04 9.95 3.81
C ARG A 46 2.53 9.75 4.06
N LEU A 47 3.30 9.46 3.02
CA LEU A 47 4.76 9.37 3.13
C LEU A 47 5.38 10.77 3.34
N SER A 48 4.77 11.82 2.79
CA SER A 48 5.18 13.22 3.03
C SER A 48 5.13 13.63 4.50
N GLU A 49 4.19 13.08 5.29
CA GLU A 49 4.12 13.29 6.74
C GLU A 49 5.29 12.65 7.50
N LEU A 50 6.00 11.72 6.86
CA LEU A 50 7.24 11.11 7.36
C LEU A 50 8.49 11.77 6.79
N GLY A 51 8.34 12.86 6.02
CA GLY A 51 9.46 13.59 5.39
C GLY A 51 9.95 13.01 4.06
N VAL A 52 9.25 12.02 3.50
CA VAL A 52 9.57 11.49 2.16
C VAL A 52 9.15 12.50 1.10
N ARG A 53 10.05 12.80 0.16
CA ARG A 53 9.78 13.68 -0.97
C ARG A 53 9.61 12.87 -2.25
N GLU A 54 8.97 13.47 -3.23
CA GLU A 54 8.82 12.87 -4.57
C GLU A 54 10.18 12.50 -5.18
N SER A 55 11.21 13.33 -4.95
CA SER A 55 12.59 13.08 -5.39
C SER A 55 13.20 11.80 -4.80
N ASP A 56 12.71 11.36 -3.64
CA ASP A 56 13.23 10.18 -2.94
C ASP A 56 12.60 8.89 -3.52
N LEU A 57 11.45 8.98 -4.21
CA LEU A 57 10.73 7.81 -4.72
C LEU A 57 11.54 7.01 -5.73
N ARG A 58 12.27 7.68 -6.63
CA ARG A 58 13.06 7.02 -7.67
C ARG A 58 14.09 6.05 -7.06
N ALA A 59 14.83 6.51 -6.06
CA ALA A 59 15.84 5.68 -5.40
C ALA A 59 15.21 4.50 -4.66
N VAL A 60 14.05 4.70 -4.03
CA VAL A 60 13.30 3.62 -3.36
C VAL A 60 12.84 2.55 -4.37
N ILE A 61 12.33 2.96 -5.53
CA ILE A 61 11.86 2.04 -6.57
C ILE A 61 13.02 1.23 -7.14
N ASP A 62 14.14 1.89 -7.42
CA ASP A 62 15.35 1.24 -7.93
C ASP A 62 15.81 0.14 -6.96
N GLU A 63 15.86 0.46 -5.65
CA GLU A 63 16.24 -0.49 -4.60
C GLU A 63 15.27 -1.68 -4.53
N VAL A 64 13.96 -1.44 -4.49
CA VAL A 64 12.94 -2.51 -4.41
C VAL A 64 13.02 -3.46 -5.61
N LEU A 65 13.37 -2.96 -6.79
CA LEU A 65 13.50 -3.78 -8.01
C LEU A 65 14.77 -4.63 -8.04
N THR A 66 15.78 -4.35 -7.22
CA THR A 66 16.99 -5.19 -7.14
C THR A 66 16.74 -6.54 -6.46
N GLY A 67 15.77 -6.59 -5.54
CA GLY A 67 15.39 -7.79 -4.80
C GLY A 67 13.93 -8.15 -5.05
N PRO A 68 13.54 -8.58 -6.26
CA PRO A 68 12.16 -8.91 -6.56
C PRO A 68 11.68 -10.04 -5.64
N TYR A 69 10.62 -9.77 -4.90
CA TYR A 69 9.96 -10.76 -4.06
C TYR A 69 8.70 -11.30 -4.76
N ALA A 70 8.30 -12.52 -4.39
CA ALA A 70 7.05 -13.09 -4.88
C ALA A 70 5.86 -12.26 -4.35
N ASN A 71 5.23 -11.48 -5.23
CA ASN A 71 4.03 -10.71 -4.94
C ASN A 71 2.83 -11.30 -5.71
N PRO A 72 1.64 -11.45 -5.09
CA PRO A 72 0.47 -12.07 -5.74
C PRO A 72 0.00 -11.34 -7.01
N ARG A 73 0.31 -10.05 -7.13
CA ARG A 73 0.18 -9.28 -8.36
C ARG A 73 1.59 -8.95 -8.87
N PRO A 74 1.90 -9.09 -10.17
CA PRO A 74 3.18 -8.64 -10.71
C PRO A 74 3.43 -7.16 -10.38
N VAL A 75 4.65 -6.86 -9.92
CA VAL A 75 5.08 -5.51 -9.55
C VAL A 75 6.32 -5.19 -10.35
N GLY A 76 6.19 -4.27 -11.30
CA GLY A 76 7.30 -3.67 -12.03
C GLY A 76 7.49 -2.21 -11.62
N ARG A 77 8.36 -1.52 -12.36
CA ARG A 77 8.63 -0.10 -12.13
C ARG A 77 7.37 0.76 -12.18
N ALA A 78 6.53 0.58 -13.21
CA ALA A 78 5.34 1.39 -13.40
C ALA A 78 4.34 1.22 -12.25
N GLU A 79 4.14 -0.02 -11.77
CA GLU A 79 3.27 -0.30 -10.64
C GLU A 79 3.80 0.31 -9.33
N LEU A 80 5.11 0.28 -9.11
CA LEU A 80 5.75 0.91 -7.95
C LEU A 80 5.66 2.44 -8.00
N GLU A 81 5.88 3.04 -9.18
CA GLU A 81 5.75 4.48 -9.39
C GLU A 81 4.33 4.94 -9.05
N GLN A 82 3.31 4.25 -9.57
CA GLN A 82 1.92 4.57 -9.26
C GLN A 82 1.61 4.38 -7.77
N LEU A 83 2.01 3.25 -7.19
CA LEU A 83 1.71 2.93 -5.78
C LEU A 83 2.34 3.94 -4.83
N LEU A 84 3.60 4.32 -5.06
CA LEU A 84 4.30 5.27 -4.21
C LEU A 84 3.85 6.71 -4.44
N ALA A 85 3.49 7.09 -5.67
CA ALA A 85 2.88 8.38 -5.95
C ALA A 85 1.51 8.53 -5.24
N GLU A 86 0.69 7.49 -5.22
CA GLU A 86 -0.58 7.49 -4.46
C GLU A 86 -0.36 7.55 -2.94
N ALA A 87 0.78 7.03 -2.45
CA ALA A 87 1.10 6.97 -1.03
C ALA A 87 1.80 8.23 -0.49
N LEU A 88 2.26 9.13 -1.37
CA LEU A 88 2.99 10.37 -1.05
C LEU A 88 2.11 11.43 -0.37
#